data_AF-A0A1C5S359-F1
#
_entry.id   AF-A0A1C5S359-F1
#
_cell.length_a   1.000
_cell.length_b   1.000
_cell.length_c   1.000
_cell.angle_alpha   90.00
_cell.angle_beta   90.00
_cell.angle_gamma   90.00
#
_symmetry.space_group_name_H-M   'P 1'
#
loop_
_entity.id
_entity.type
_entity.pdbx_description
1 polymer ?
#
loop_
_entity_poly.entity_id
_entity_poly.type
_entity_poly.pdbx_seq_one_letter_code
_entity_poly.pdbx_strand_id
1 'polypeptide(L)' 'MGKIINILPMANREDNLQEIMEALQEVKDALVEVLDQYEEEGAEEKADTLTEALDALEDAYDVINDVVMDEI' A
#
# COMPACT_ATOMS: atom_id res chain seq x y z
N MET A 1 -31.42 0.06 32.94
CA MET A 1 -30.29 1.01 32.86
C MET A 1 -29.19 0.31 32.07
N GLY A 2 -29.25 0.35 30.75
CA GLY A 2 -28.71 1.43 29.92
C GLY A 2 -27.39 0.93 29.35
N LYS A 3 -27.45 0.03 28.36
CA LYS A 3 -26.25 -0.47 27.67
C LYS A 3 -25.64 0.70 26.91
N ILE A 4 -24.40 1.05 27.21
CA ILE A 4 -23.63 2.00 26.42
C ILE A 4 -23.32 1.28 25.10
N ILE A 5 -23.91 1.77 24.01
CA ILE A 5 -23.60 1.31 22.65
C ILE A 5 -22.39 2.12 22.21
N ASN A 6 -21.26 1.43 22.01
CA ASN A 6 -20.05 2.02 21.50
C ASN A 6 -20.22 2.21 19.98
N ILE A 7 -20.67 3.39 19.57
CA ILE A 7 -20.72 3.78 18.16
C ILE A 7 -19.32 4.31 17.84
N LEU A 8 -18.38 3.42 17.54
CA LEU A 8 -17.22 3.85 16.77
C LEU A 8 -17.77 4.43 15.46
N PRO A 9 -17.34 5.62 15.01
CA PRO A 9 -17.73 6.09 13.70
C PRO A 9 -17.26 5.01 12.72
N MET A 10 -18.13 4.59 11.82
CA MET A 10 -17.68 3.87 10.64
C MET A 10 -16.60 4.75 10.02
N ALA A 11 -15.33 4.34 10.09
CA ALA A 11 -14.26 5.05 9.38
C ALA A 11 -14.77 5.27 7.95
N ASN A 12 -14.77 6.53 7.51
CA ASN A 12 -15.33 6.85 6.20
C ASN A 12 -14.59 6.03 5.15
N ARG A 13 -15.25 5.69 4.05
CA ARG A 13 -14.61 4.91 2.98
C ARG A 13 -13.30 5.59 2.53
N GLU A 14 -13.26 6.91 2.53
CA GLU A 14 -12.08 7.75 2.32
C GLU A 14 -10.99 7.53 3.37
N ASP A 15 -11.32 7.53 4.67
CA ASP A 15 -10.36 7.27 5.75
C ASP A 15 -9.71 5.89 5.58
N ASN A 16 -10.49 4.86 5.22
CA ASN A 16 -9.96 3.52 4.95
C ASN A 16 -9.05 3.51 3.71
N LEU A 17 -9.36 4.29 2.68
CA LEU A 17 -8.52 4.38 1.48
C LEU A 17 -7.21 5.12 1.78
N GLN A 18 -7.25 6.15 2.63
CA GLN A 18 -6.04 6.82 3.14
C GLN A 18 -5.15 5.86 3.92
N GLU A 19 -5.71 5.08 4.85
CA GLU A 19 -4.97 4.05 5.58
C GLU A 19 -4.35 3.00 4.63
N ILE A 20 -5.08 2.60 3.58
CA ILE A 20 -4.55 1.69 2.55
C ILE A 20 -3.39 2.36 1.79
N MET A 21 -3.50 3.62 1.37
CA MET A 21 -2.41 4.31 0.67
C MET A 21 -1.15 4.40 1.54
N GLU A 22 -1.29 4.72 2.82
CA GLU A 22 -0.17 4.73 3.77
C GLU A 22 0.49 3.35 3.87
N ALA A 23 -0.33 2.29 4.03
CA ALA A 23 0.17 0.92 4.09
C ALA A 23 0.86 0.47 2.79
N LEU A 24 0.34 0.85 1.62
CA LEU A 24 0.96 0.55 0.33
C LEU A 24 2.32 1.24 0.19
N GLN A 25 2.42 2.49 0.65
CA GLN A 25 3.70 3.23 0.67
C GLN A 25 4.72 2.56 1.61
N GLU A 26 4.30 2.11 2.79
CA GLU A 26 5.18 1.36 3.70
C GLU A 26 5.68 0.03 3.08
N VAL A 27 4.78 -0.71 2.42
CA VAL A 27 5.14 -1.96 1.73
C VAL A 27 6.11 -1.68 0.58
N LYS A 28 5.89 -0.60 -0.18
CA LYS A 28 6.79 -0.16 -1.24
C LYS A 28 8.19 0.11 -0.71
N ASP A 29 8.30 0.90 0.36
CA ASP A 29 9.60 1.25 0.93
C ASP A 29 10.35 0.00 1.44
N ALA A 30 9.64 -0.93 2.09
CA ALA A 30 10.21 -2.19 2.54
C ALA A 30 10.62 -3.11 1.36
N LEU A 31 9.85 -3.11 0.26
CA LEU A 31 10.14 -3.91 -0.92
C LEU A 31 11.40 -3.41 -1.63
N VAL A 32 11.58 -2.08 -1.72
CA VAL A 32 12.79 -1.46 -2.26
C VAL A 32 14.02 -1.84 -1.43
N GLU A 33 13.94 -1.79 -0.10
CA GLU A 33 15.07 -2.19 0.77
C GLU A 33 15.47 -3.66 0.57
N VAL A 34 14.50 -4.54 0.33
CA VAL A 34 14.76 -5.96 0.04
C VAL A 34 15.28 -6.16 -1.38
N LEU A 35 14.81 -5.37 -2.35
CA LEU A 35 15.29 -5.39 -3.73
C LEU A 35 16.78 -5.05 -3.79
N ASP A 36 17.20 -3.96 -3.12
CA ASP A 36 18.60 -3.53 -3.02
C ASP A 36 19.49 -4.66 -2.48
N GLN A 37 19.02 -5.40 -1.47
CA GLN A 37 19.76 -6.54 -0.91
C GLN A 37 19.93 -7.68 -1.93
N TYR A 38 18.89 -8.01 -2.69
CA TYR A 38 18.99 -9.06 -3.72
C TYR A 38 19.88 -8.65 -4.89
N GLU A 39 19.88 -7.36 -5.27
CA GLU A 39 20.80 -6.83 -6.27
C GLU A 39 22.27 -6.91 -5.78
N GLU A 40 22.53 -6.54 -4.52
CA GLU A 40 23.87 -6.67 -3.90
C GLU A 40 24.35 -8.13 -3.81
N GLU A 41 23.44 -9.07 -3.54
CA GLU A 41 23.72 -10.51 -3.52
C GLU A 41 23.90 -11.13 -4.93
N GLY A 42 23.64 -10.36 -5.99
CA GLY A 42 23.69 -10.84 -7.38
C GLY A 42 22.55 -11.81 -7.73
N ALA A 43 21.42 -11.72 -7.04
CA ALA A 43 20.24 -12.53 -7.25
C ALA A 43 19.27 -11.88 -8.25
N GLU A 44 19.75 -11.59 -9.46
CA GLU A 44 19.01 -10.84 -10.51
C GLU A 44 17.59 -11.39 -10.76
N GLU A 45 17.40 -12.71 -10.87
CA GLU A 45 16.06 -13.30 -11.10
C GLU A 45 15.04 -12.96 -9.99
N LYS A 46 15.50 -12.90 -8.73
CA LYS A 46 14.64 -12.53 -7.60
C LYS A 46 14.39 -11.03 -7.59
N ALA A 47 15.43 -10.23 -7.89
CA ALA A 47 15.30 -8.79 -8.00
C ALA A 47 14.29 -8.42 -9.09
N ASP A 48 14.41 -9.01 -10.28
CA ASP A 48 13.47 -8.82 -11.39
C ASP A 48 12.02 -9.14 -10.97
N THR A 49 11.81 -10.26 -10.28
CA THR A 49 10.48 -10.64 -9.78
C THR A 49 9.92 -9.64 -8.75
N LEU A 50 10.77 -9.08 -7.89
CA LEU A 50 10.34 -8.09 -6.91
C LEU A 50 10.10 -6.71 -7.54
N THR A 51 10.85 -6.36 -8.59
CA THR A 51 10.59 -5.17 -9.41
C THR A 51 9.22 -5.25 -10.08
N GLU A 52 8.85 -6.40 -10.65
CA GLU A 52 7.49 -6.59 -11.19
C GLU A 52 6.40 -6.43 -10.12
N ALA A 53 6.66 -6.91 -8.90
CA ALA A 53 5.73 -6.75 -7.78
C ALA A 53 5.63 -5.28 -7.32
N LEU A 54 6.73 -4.53 -7.41
CA LEU A 54 6.79 -3.11 -7.10
C LEU A 54 6.00 -2.27 -8.12
N ASP A 55 6.14 -2.57 -9.41
CA ASP A 55 5.38 -1.91 -10.48
C ASP A 55 3.86 -2.13 -10.28
N ALA A 56 3.45 -3.37 -10.00
CA ALA A 56 2.05 -3.69 -9.72
C ALA A 56 1.51 -2.99 -8.45
N LEU A 57 2.39 -2.72 -7.48
CA LEU A 57 2.05 -1.99 -6.27
C LEU A 57 1.88 -0.49 -6.54
N GLU A 58 2.73 0.09 -7.38
CA GLU A 58 2.62 1.49 -7.85
C GLU A 58 1.33 1.70 -8.66
N ASP A 59 1.02 0.79 -9.59
CA ASP A 59 -0.25 0.79 -10.33
C ASP A 59 -1.47 0.78 -9.39
N ALA A 60 -1.41 -0.04 -8.34
CA ALA A 60 -2.50 -0.11 -7.36
C ALA A 60 -2.60 1.17 -6.53
N TYR A 61 -1.47 1.76 -6.14
CA TYR A 61 -1.43 3.02 -5.40
C TYR A 61 -2.03 4.15 -6.23
N ASP A 62 -1.66 4.28 -7.49
CA ASP A 62 -2.16 5.33 -8.39
C ASP A 62 -3.67 5.24 -8.58
N VAL A 63 -4.21 4.03 -8.85
CA VAL A 63 -5.66 3.83 -8.99
C VAL A 63 -6.42 4.18 -7.70
N ILE A 64 -5.85 3.89 -6.54
CA ILE A 64 -6.46 4.24 -5.25
C ILE A 64 -6.39 5.75 -5.03
N ASN A 65 -5.26 6.39 -5.35
CA ASN A 65 -5.09 7.82 -5.27
C ASN A 65 -6.08 8.56 -6.18
N ASP A 66 -6.30 8.10 -7.41
CA ASP A 66 -7.30 8.66 -8.33
C ASP A 66 -8.72 8.62 -7.72
N VAL A 67 -9.06 7.53 -7.03
CA VAL A 67 -10.35 7.39 -6.32
C VAL A 67 -10.45 8.33 -5.13
N VAL A 68 -9.36 8.56 -4.39
CA VAL A 68 -9.33 9.47 -3.23
C VAL A 68 -9.38 10.94 -3.66
N MET A 69 -8.76 11.27 -4.80
CA MET A 69 -8.70 12.63 -5.34
C MET A 69 -9.89 12.99 -6.24
N ASP A 70 -10.83 12.06 -6.47
CA ASP A 70 -11.93 12.19 -7.43
C ASP A 70 -11.44 12.54 -8.87
N GLU A 71 -10.30 11.98 -9.29
CA GLU A 71 -9.66 12.27 -10.60
C GLU A 71 -10.04 11.29 -11.73
N ILE A 72 -11.06 10.44 -11.52
CA ILE A 72 -11.55 9.38 -12.43
C ILE A 72 -12.60 9.82 -13.45
#